data_AF-A0A2I0NWL2-F1
#
_entry.id   AF-A0A2I0NWL2-F1
#
_cell.length_a   1.000
_cell.length_b   1.000
_cell.length_c   1.000
_cell.angle_alpha   90.00
_cell.angle_beta   90.00
_cell.angle_gamma   90.00
#
_symmetry.space_group_name_H-M   'P 1'
#
loop_
_entity.id
_entity.type
_entity.pdbx_description
1 polymer ?
#
loop_
_entity_poly.entity_id
_entity_poly.type
_entity_poly.pdbx_seq_one_letter_code
_entity_poly.pdbx_strand_id
1 'polypeptide(L)'
;MYPFRRLPEDEPVTFLSRDAPFRQITEVNEYCFHDICPDDVVVDIGANVGAFCIRAARLSHTVTAIEPVTTTLLKNNIRANDVSVQVIEGALGDGKPAGICWDEHRVFTPTYTLGMITKLAGGCDFLKCDCEGAE
;
A
#
# COMPACT_ATOMS: atom_id res chain seq x y z
N MET A 1 3.60 -16.49 -29.08
CA MET A 1 4.22 -15.18 -28.87
C MET A 1 3.30 -14.42 -27.94
N TYR A 2 3.57 -14.45 -26.62
CA TYR A 2 2.81 -13.62 -25.69
C TYR A 2 3.15 -12.15 -26.01
N PRO A 3 2.17 -11.24 -26.08
CA PRO A 3 2.48 -9.82 -26.20
C PRO A 3 3.39 -9.44 -25.02
N PHE A 4 4.40 -8.62 -25.28
CA PHE A 4 5.27 -8.03 -24.26
C PHE A 4 4.36 -7.28 -23.27
N ARG A 5 3.97 -7.95 -22.18
CA ARG A 5 3.21 -7.31 -21.10
C ARG A 5 4.23 -6.40 -20.41
N ARG A 6 3.96 -5.10 -20.36
CA ARG A 6 4.80 -4.20 -19.55
C ARG A 6 4.85 -4.76 -18.14
N LEU A 7 6.04 -4.81 -17.57
CA LEU A 7 6.19 -5.21 -16.19
C LEU A 7 5.58 -4.11 -15.31
N PRO A 8 4.94 -4.45 -14.19
CA PRO A 8 4.30 -3.47 -13.30
C PRO A 8 5.27 -2.41 -12.79
N GLU A 9 6.54 -2.77 -12.56
CA GLU A 9 7.61 -1.83 -12.20
C GLU A 9 7.83 -0.74 -13.27
N ASP A 10 7.71 -1.08 -14.55
CA ASP A 10 7.95 -0.19 -15.69
C ASP A 10 6.73 0.68 -16.04
N GLU A 11 5.58 0.43 -15.42
CA GLU A 11 4.39 1.22 -15.70
C GLU A 11 4.43 2.58 -14.99
N PRO A 12 4.14 3.67 -15.71
CA PRO A 12 4.09 4.99 -15.11
C PRO A 12 2.97 5.05 -14.06
N VAL A 13 3.31 5.64 -12.91
CA VAL A 13 2.37 5.96 -11.83
C VAL A 13 2.39 7.46 -11.61
N THR A 14 1.20 8.06 -11.57
CA THR A 14 1.04 9.47 -11.26
C THR A 14 1.06 9.66 -9.75
N PHE A 15 2.11 10.28 -9.22
CA PHE A 15 2.14 10.72 -7.82
C PHE A 15 1.91 12.23 -7.78
N LEU A 16 0.93 12.65 -6.99
CA LEU A 16 0.67 14.06 -6.77
C LEU A 16 1.76 14.61 -5.86
N SER A 17 2.69 15.36 -6.45
CA SER A 17 3.73 16.04 -5.67
C SER A 17 3.09 17.07 -4.75
N ARG A 18 3.39 16.95 -3.45
CA ARG A 18 3.14 17.97 -2.44
C ARG A 18 4.44 18.19 -1.69
N ASP A 19 4.73 19.44 -1.36
CA ASP A 19 5.65 19.76 -0.27
C ASP A 19 5.07 19.10 0.98
N ALA A 20 5.68 17.97 1.36
CA ALA A 20 5.32 17.20 2.52
C ALA A 20 6.56 17.08 3.40
N PRO A 21 6.43 17.19 4.73
CA PRO A 21 7.56 17.11 5.67
C PRO A 21 8.05 15.66 5.88
N PHE A 22 7.78 14.77 4.92
CA PHE A 22 8.10 13.36 4.98
C PHE A 22 8.41 12.83 3.58
N ARG A 23 9.25 11.79 3.53
CA ARG A 23 9.61 11.09 2.30
C ARG A 23 8.40 10.40 1.70
N GLN A 24 8.32 10.45 0.37
CA GLN A 24 7.32 9.77 -0.42
C GLN A 24 8.05 8.70 -1.24
N ILE A 25 7.76 7.43 -0.98
CA ILE A 25 8.40 6.31 -1.66
C ILE A 25 7.61 6.02 -2.93
N THR A 26 8.21 6.30 -4.09
CA THR A 26 7.58 6.15 -5.41
C THR A 26 8.20 5.03 -6.26
N GLU A 27 9.43 4.65 -5.91
CA GLU A 27 10.21 3.59 -6.54
C GLU A 27 9.84 2.22 -5.97
N VAL A 28 9.89 1.19 -6.82
CA VAL A 28 9.47 -0.18 -6.49
C VAL A 28 10.47 -1.24 -6.97
N ASN A 29 11.71 -0.85 -7.24
CA ASN A 29 12.71 -1.70 -7.90
C ASN A 29 13.04 -3.00 -7.13
N GLU A 30 12.68 -3.07 -5.85
CA GLU A 30 12.90 -4.21 -4.97
C GLU A 30 11.69 -5.18 -4.91
N TYR A 31 10.53 -4.77 -5.44
CA TYR A 31 9.29 -5.56 -5.34
C TYR A 31 9.09 -6.48 -6.54
N CYS A 32 8.77 -7.75 -6.26
CA CYS A 32 8.38 -8.71 -7.28
C CYS A 32 6.85 -8.72 -7.43
N PHE A 33 6.34 -8.40 -8.63
CA PHE A 33 4.91 -8.44 -8.94
C PHE A 33 4.48 -9.70 -9.71
N HIS A 34 5.43 -10.55 -10.10
CA HIS A 34 5.21 -11.63 -11.08
C HIS A 34 4.22 -12.70 -10.60
N ASP A 35 4.10 -12.88 -9.29
CA ASP A 35 3.23 -13.90 -8.69
C ASP A 35 1.80 -13.40 -8.46
N ILE A 36 1.51 -12.10 -8.67
CA ILE A 36 0.17 -11.54 -8.48
C ILE A 36 -0.74 -11.93 -9.64
N CYS A 37 -1.82 -12.64 -9.32
CA CYS A 37 -2.86 -13.06 -10.22
C CYS A 37 -4.12 -12.17 -10.11
N PRO A 38 -4.99 -12.12 -11.15
CA PRO A 38 -6.21 -11.31 -11.13
C PRO A 38 -7.16 -11.55 -9.96
N ASP A 39 -7.21 -12.80 -9.48
CA ASP A 39 -8.13 -13.26 -8.42
C ASP A 39 -7.49 -13.21 -7.02
N ASP A 40 -6.21 -12.85 -6.89
CA ASP A 40 -5.53 -12.80 -5.60
C ASP A 40 -6.07 -11.68 -4.72
N VAL A 41 -6.23 -11.94 -3.42
CA VAL A 41 -6.42 -10.90 -2.43
C VAL A 41 -5.05 -10.34 -2.02
N VAL A 42 -4.74 -9.13 -2.49
CA VAL A 42 -3.46 -8.46 -2.23
C VAL A 42 -3.57 -7.54 -1.01
N VAL A 43 -2.64 -7.69 -0.07
CA VAL A 43 -2.52 -6.83 1.12
C VAL A 43 -1.17 -6.09 1.07
N ASP A 44 -1.22 -4.76 1.14
CA ASP A 44 -0.05 -3.86 1.20
C ASP A 44 -0.01 -3.16 2.55
N ILE A 45 0.88 -3.60 3.44
CA ILE A 45 1.12 -2.99 4.75
C ILE A 45 2.29 -2.01 4.63
N GLY A 46 2.05 -0.77 5.09
CA GLY A 46 2.98 0.35 4.91
C GLY A 46 2.93 0.87 3.47
N ALA A 47 1.73 1.18 3.00
CA ALA A 47 1.52 1.54 1.60
C ALA A 47 2.12 2.90 1.20
N ASN A 48 2.48 3.75 2.17
CA ASN A 48 3.04 5.07 1.97
C ASN A 48 2.19 5.87 0.96
N VAL A 49 2.78 6.37 -0.13
CA VAL A 49 2.06 7.10 -1.18
C VAL A 49 1.47 6.23 -2.29
N GLY A 50 1.55 4.90 -2.14
CA GLY A 50 0.85 3.92 -2.97
C GLY A 50 1.69 3.30 -4.09
N ALA A 51 3.01 3.35 -4.00
CA ALA A 51 3.87 2.87 -5.08
C ALA A 51 3.66 1.40 -5.43
N PHE A 52 3.46 0.55 -4.42
CA PHE A 52 3.13 -0.86 -4.60
C PHE A 52 1.64 -1.05 -4.91
N CYS A 53 0.73 -0.65 -4.01
CA CYS A 53 -0.70 -0.96 -4.17
C CYS A 53 -1.34 -0.43 -5.46
N ILE A 54 -0.89 0.71 -6.00
CA ILE A 54 -1.43 1.24 -7.26
C ILE A 54 -1.05 0.34 -8.44
N ARG A 55 0.18 -0.20 -8.44
CA ARG A 55 0.63 -1.15 -9.47
C ARG A 55 -0.04 -2.51 -9.28
N ALA A 56 -0.14 -2.99 -8.05
CA ALA A 56 -0.84 -4.23 -7.73
C ALA A 56 -2.32 -4.19 -8.16
N ALA A 57 -3.00 -3.04 -8.02
CA ALA A 57 -4.41 -2.86 -8.42
C ALA A 57 -4.65 -2.88 -9.94
N ARG A 58 -3.58 -2.86 -10.75
CA ARG A 58 -3.67 -3.10 -12.20
C ARG A 58 -3.55 -4.59 -12.55
N LEU A 59 -3.12 -5.41 -11.60
CA LEU A 59 -2.91 -6.86 -11.77
C LEU A 59 -4.02 -7.67 -11.12
N SER A 60 -4.45 -7.27 -9.91
CA SER A 60 -5.51 -7.91 -9.12
C SER A 60 -6.71 -6.98 -8.97
N HIS A 61 -7.90 -7.58 -8.89
CA HIS A 61 -9.16 -6.90 -8.62
C HIS A 61 -9.37 -6.56 -7.13
N THR A 62 -8.61 -7.18 -6.23
CA THR A 62 -8.80 -7.06 -4.78
C THR A 62 -7.50 -6.63 -4.10
N VAL A 63 -7.37 -5.33 -3.84
CA VAL A 63 -6.19 -4.75 -3.18
C VAL A 63 -6.59 -3.94 -1.95
N THR A 64 -6.00 -4.26 -0.81
CA THR A 64 -6.17 -3.51 0.44
C THR A 64 -4.83 -2.95 0.90
N ALA A 65 -4.78 -1.62 1.09
CA ALA A 65 -3.62 -0.88 1.54
C ALA A 65 -3.81 -0.39 2.99
N ILE A 66 -2.81 -0.61 3.83
CA ILE A 66 -2.77 -0.21 5.24
C ILE A 66 -1.69 0.87 5.36
N GLU A 67 -2.12 2.06 5.76
CA GLU A 67 -1.22 3.22 5.89
C GLU A 67 -1.66 4.09 7.07
N PRO A 68 -0.77 4.44 8.01
CA PRO A 68 -1.12 5.28 9.15
C PRO A 68 -0.93 6.77 8.92
N VAL A 69 0.09 7.19 8.15
CA VAL A 69 0.58 8.58 8.08
C VAL A 69 0.12 9.29 6.82
N THR A 70 0.25 8.66 5.65
CA THR A 70 0.05 9.32 4.35
C THR A 70 -1.30 9.05 3.71
N THR A 71 -2.32 8.61 4.46
CA THR A 71 -3.61 8.11 3.93
C THR A 71 -4.32 9.06 2.99
N THR A 72 -4.31 10.37 3.28
CA THR A 72 -4.93 11.37 2.43
C THR A 72 -4.22 11.47 1.08
N LEU A 73 -2.88 11.45 1.08
CA LEU A 73 -2.08 11.51 -0.13
C LEU A 73 -2.21 10.21 -0.94
N LEU A 74 -2.16 9.06 -0.27
CA LEU A 74 -2.42 7.73 -0.85
C LEU A 74 -3.77 7.69 -1.59
N LYS A 75 -4.86 8.09 -0.92
CA LYS A 75 -6.20 8.13 -1.53
C LYS A 75 -6.26 9.04 -2.75
N ASN A 76 -5.54 10.16 -2.74
CA ASN A 76 -5.51 11.06 -3.90
C ASN A 76 -4.69 10.48 -5.06
N ASN A 77 -3.58 9.80 -4.78
CA ASN A 77 -2.78 9.11 -5.79
C ASN A 77 -3.54 7.93 -6.42
N ILE A 78 -4.27 7.15 -5.61
CA ILE A 78 -5.17 6.08 -6.10
C ILE A 78 -6.16 6.66 -7.12
N ARG A 79 -6.82 7.78 -6.79
CA ARG A 79 -7.75 8.46 -7.71
C ARG A 79 -7.05 9.00 -8.96
N ALA A 80 -5.85 9.54 -8.82
CA ALA A 80 -5.08 10.07 -9.95
C ALA A 80 -4.62 9.00 -10.95
N ASN A 81 -4.63 7.72 -10.54
CA ASN A 81 -4.26 6.58 -11.38
C ASN A 81 -5.45 5.75 -11.86
N ASP A 82 -6.69 6.14 -11.52
CA ASP A 82 -7.92 5.46 -11.91
C ASP A 82 -7.93 3.95 -11.56
N VAL A 83 -7.46 3.62 -10.35
CA VAL A 83 -7.46 2.24 -9.81
C VAL A 83 -8.31 2.15 -8.54
N SER A 84 -8.77 0.93 -8.23
CA SER A 84 -9.54 0.65 -7.01
C SER A 84 -8.64 -0.02 -5.96
N VAL A 85 -8.45 0.65 -4.83
CA VAL A 85 -7.73 0.12 -3.66
C VAL A 85 -8.53 0.47 -2.41
N GLN A 86 -8.82 -0.54 -1.57
CA GLN A 86 -9.38 -0.31 -0.24
C GLN A 86 -8.29 0.24 0.67
N VAL A 87 -8.48 1.44 1.24
CA VAL A 87 -7.52 2.03 2.18
C VAL A 87 -8.02 1.88 3.61
N ILE A 88 -7.24 1.20 4.44
CA ILE A 88 -7.44 1.12 5.89
C ILE A 88 -6.45 2.08 6.55
N GLU A 89 -6.98 3.06 7.28
CA GLU A 89 -6.17 4.01 8.04
C GLU A 89 -5.77 3.39 9.38
N GLY A 90 -4.48 3.13 9.53
CA GLY A 90 -3.91 2.49 10.71
C GLY A 90 -2.61 1.78 10.42
N ALA A 91 -2.05 1.12 11.43
CA ALA A 91 -0.79 0.41 11.34
C ALA A 91 -0.94 -1.08 11.70
N LEU A 92 0.03 -1.90 11.28
CA LEU A 92 0.20 -3.23 11.84
C LEU A 92 0.64 -3.13 13.31
N GLY A 93 0.07 -3.93 14.19
CA GLY A 93 0.42 -3.96 15.61
C GLY A 93 -0.40 -4.94 16.44
N ASP A 94 -0.56 -4.67 17.74
CA ASP A 94 -1.19 -5.59 18.70
C ASP A 94 -2.71 -5.37 18.89
N GLY A 95 -3.31 -4.47 18.12
CA GLY A 95 -4.72 -4.09 18.25
C GLY A 95 -4.95 -2.90 19.20
N LYS A 96 -3.91 -2.38 19.85
CA LYS A 96 -4.00 -1.18 20.70
C LYS A 96 -3.52 0.05 19.92
N PRO A 97 -4.19 1.20 20.05
CA PRO A 97 -3.71 2.44 19.44
C PRO A 97 -2.28 2.78 19.87
N ALA A 98 -1.46 3.21 18.93
CA ALA A 98 -0.05 3.51 19.14
C ALA A 98 0.38 4.77 18.39
N GLY A 99 1.47 5.39 18.86
CA GLY A 99 2.14 6.47 18.14
C GLY A 99 3.04 5.88 17.06
N ILE A 100 2.74 6.18 15.80
CA ILE A 100 3.50 5.73 14.63
C ILE A 100 4.26 6.92 14.07
N CYS A 101 5.50 6.70 13.66
CA CYS A 101 6.40 7.74 13.17
C CYS A 101 6.88 7.38 11.77
N TRP A 102 6.73 8.31 10.83
CA TRP A 102 7.38 8.26 9.52
C TRP A 102 8.16 9.57 9.33
N ASP A 103 9.49 9.46 9.24
CA ASP A 103 10.42 10.58 9.39
C ASP A 103 10.10 11.42 10.65
N GLU A 104 9.82 12.71 10.51
CA GLU A 104 9.48 13.62 11.61
C GLU A 104 7.97 13.67 11.90
N HIS A 105 7.15 13.02 11.08
CA HIS A 105 5.70 13.06 11.21
C HIS A 105 5.18 11.94 12.10
N ARG A 106 4.45 12.29 13.15
CA ARG A 106 3.87 11.36 14.12
C ARG A 106 2.36 11.41 14.08
N VAL A 107 1.74 10.24 14.06
CA VAL A 107 0.30 10.06 14.17
C VAL A 107 -0.01 9.11 15.33
N PHE A 108 -1.11 9.33 16.02
CA PHE A 108 -1.67 8.37 16.96
C PHE A 108 -2.87 7.71 16.31
N THR A 109 -2.79 6.41 16.03
CA THR A 109 -3.72 5.73 15.14
C THR A 109 -4.05 4.33 15.67
N PRO A 110 -5.20 3.72 15.29
CA PRO A 110 -5.47 2.33 15.58
C PRO A 110 -4.38 1.43 15.00
N THR A 111 -4.01 0.38 15.75
CA THR A 111 -3.24 -0.71 15.19
C THR A 111 -4.13 -1.93 14.98
N TYR A 112 -3.75 -2.78 14.04
CA TYR A 112 -4.45 -4.00 13.69
C TYR A 112 -3.46 -5.15 13.69
N THR A 113 -3.84 -6.28 14.27
CA THR A 113 -3.06 -7.51 14.08
C THR A 113 -3.13 -7.96 12.63
N LEU A 114 -2.14 -8.74 12.16
CA LEU A 114 -2.18 -9.31 10.81
C LEU A 114 -3.48 -10.09 10.57
N GLY A 115 -3.95 -10.88 11.55
CA GLY A 115 -5.21 -11.60 11.44
C GLY A 115 -6.45 -10.71 11.33
N MET A 116 -6.44 -9.52 11.91
CA MET A 116 -7.51 -8.53 11.70
C MET A 116 -7.42 -7.92 10.30
N ILE A 117 -6.21 -7.60 9.83
CA ILE A 117 -5.98 -7.04 8.50
C ILE A 117 -6.46 -8.01 7.41
N THR A 118 -6.04 -9.27 7.47
CA THR A 118 -6.47 -10.29 6.48
C THR A 118 -7.99 -10.48 6.50
N LYS A 119 -8.62 -10.46 7.68
CA LYS A 119 -10.08 -10.51 7.80
C LYS A 119 -10.77 -9.29 7.18
N LEU A 120 -10.22 -8.09 7.36
CA LEU A 120 -10.75 -6.85 6.79
C LEU A 120 -10.58 -6.78 5.27
N ALA A 121 -9.50 -7.36 4.75
CA ALA A 121 -9.23 -7.50 3.31
C ALA A 121 -10.06 -8.62 2.64
N GLY A 122 -10.70 -9.50 3.41
CA GLY A 122 -11.45 -10.64 2.90
C GLY A 122 -10.60 -11.86 2.53
N GLY A 123 -9.33 -11.87 2.91
CA GLY A 123 -8.35 -12.90 2.55
C GLY A 123 -6.94 -12.31 2.51
N CYS A 124 -5.97 -13.12 2.07
CA CYS A 124 -4.63 -12.67 1.73
C CYS A 124 -3.92 -13.79 0.97
N ASP A 125 -3.81 -13.63 -0.35
CA ASP A 125 -3.07 -14.54 -1.23
C ASP A 125 -1.69 -13.97 -1.58
N PHE A 126 -1.56 -12.63 -1.56
CA PHE A 126 -0.29 -11.92 -1.71
C PHE A 126 -0.14 -10.86 -0.61
N LEU A 127 0.96 -10.92 0.14
CA LEU A 127 1.28 -9.96 1.20
C LEU A 127 2.56 -9.21 0.86
N LYS A 128 2.47 -7.89 0.78
CA LYS A 128 3.63 -7.00 0.94
C LYS A 128 3.55 -6.36 2.32
N CYS A 129 4.65 -6.43 3.06
CA CYS A 129 4.78 -5.78 4.37
C CYS A 129 6.14 -5.10 4.43
N ASP A 130 6.11 -3.78 4.41
CA ASP A 130 7.29 -2.93 4.60
C ASP A 130 6.80 -1.70 5.38
N CYS A 131 6.97 -1.76 6.70
CA CYS A 131 6.45 -0.77 7.61
C CYS A 131 7.54 -0.37 8.60
N GLU A 132 7.77 0.93 8.76
CA GLU A 132 8.69 1.43 9.77
C GLU A 132 7.94 2.07 10.95
N GLY A 133 8.59 2.09 12.12
CA GLY A 133 8.17 2.92 13.26
C GLY A 133 7.39 2.22 14.38
N ALA A 134 7.13 0.90 14.28
CA ALA A 134 6.53 0.10 15.35
C ALA A 134 7.10 -1.34 15.49
N GLU A 135 8.20 -1.64 14.80
CA GLU A 135 8.92 -2.91 14.91
C GLU A 135 9.62 -3.09 16.26
#